data_AF-A0AAE3M9A7-F1
#
_entry.id   AF-A0AAE3M9A7-F1
#
_cell.length_a   1.000
_cell.length_b   1.000
_cell.length_c   1.000
_cell.angle_alpha   90.00
_cell.angle_beta   90.00
_cell.angle_gamma   90.00
#
_symmetry.space_group_name_H-M   'P 1'
#
loop_
_entity.id
_entity.type
_entity.pdbx_description
1 polymer ?
#
loop_
_entity_poly.entity_id
_entity_poly.type
_entity_poly.pdbx_seq_one_letter_code
_entity_poly.pdbx_strand_id
1 'polypeptide(L)'
;MKSIFTILILTLLSIDTYSQITLEKEYIYGAREGKTSAFIANNNLYFFEIVNFYQTKTSTFLLYDGNHQLVKSSIIQIENYGLYRVYLPSDKLFNDDSLIEFIATYKPTTGDNTLMAIFNEDGEKLFDLGSHNFATYIKTPSNQYKLLTHYIDDGYGMNVYSLPGSLTSSEEEILKKAECIAFPNPAKEYINIQFERGISSQLIVTDIKGNVVKEQNINPAINEVRLNTSNFTSGLYIYQIGDQKGKFIIK
;
A
#
# COMPACT_ATOMS: atom_id res chain seq x y z
N MET A 1 6.44 9.92 76.72
CA MET A 1 6.99 10.36 75.42
C MET A 1 6.34 9.51 74.32
N LYS A 2 5.42 10.08 73.54
CA LYS A 2 4.72 9.40 72.44
C LYS A 2 5.35 9.89 71.13
N SER A 3 6.14 9.07 70.46
CA SER A 3 6.60 9.35 69.09
C SER A 3 5.57 8.81 68.11
N ILE A 4 4.80 9.70 67.49
CA ILE A 4 3.89 9.38 66.40
C ILE A 4 4.74 9.15 65.15
N PHE A 5 4.76 7.90 64.66
CA PHE A 5 5.31 7.56 63.36
C PHE A 5 4.27 7.94 62.29
N THR A 6 4.54 9.01 61.56
CA THR A 6 3.75 9.38 60.37
C THR A 6 4.20 8.50 59.21
N ILE A 7 3.41 7.51 58.83
CA ILE A 7 3.60 6.73 57.60
C ILE A 7 3.06 7.59 56.44
N LEU A 8 3.97 8.08 55.59
CA LEU A 8 3.63 8.75 54.34
C LEU A 8 3.37 7.67 53.27
N ILE A 9 2.10 7.34 53.01
CA ILE A 9 1.73 6.46 51.90
C ILE A 9 1.78 7.30 50.62
N LEU A 10 2.86 7.16 49.83
CA LEU A 10 2.87 7.61 48.44
C LEU A 10 2.01 6.64 47.62
N THR A 11 0.77 7.04 47.34
CA THR A 11 0.00 6.41 46.27
C THR A 11 0.64 6.78 44.93
N LEU A 12 1.36 5.83 44.34
CA LEU A 12 1.74 5.83 42.93
C LEU A 12 0.45 5.82 42.11
N LEU A 13 -0.02 7.01 41.72
CA LEU A 13 -1.04 7.16 40.70
C LEU A 13 -0.42 6.64 39.40
N SER A 14 -0.83 5.44 38.98
CA SER A 14 -0.59 4.96 37.62
C SER A 14 -1.36 5.87 36.68
N ILE A 15 -0.66 6.86 36.12
CA ILE A 15 -1.22 7.69 35.05
C ILE A 15 -1.29 6.77 33.84
N ASP A 16 -2.48 6.28 33.53
CA ASP A 16 -2.77 5.63 32.26
C ASP A 16 -2.54 6.66 31.16
N THR A 17 -1.32 6.69 30.63
CA THR A 17 -0.98 7.50 29.47
C THR A 17 -1.61 6.82 28.26
N TYR A 18 -2.81 7.27 27.91
CA TYR A 18 -3.38 6.93 26.62
C TYR A 18 -2.49 7.55 25.55
N SER A 19 -1.69 6.71 24.87
CA SER A 19 -0.95 7.15 23.68
C SER A 19 -1.96 7.67 22.67
N GLN A 20 -1.90 8.97 22.38
CA GLN A 20 -2.71 9.59 21.33
C GLN A 20 -1.98 9.46 20.00
N ILE A 21 -2.74 9.34 18.91
CA ILE A 21 -2.18 9.50 17.58
C ILE A 21 -1.56 10.89 17.47
N THR A 22 -0.32 10.95 16.98
CA THR A 22 0.36 12.22 16.73
C THR A 22 0.50 12.37 15.22
N LEU A 23 0.12 13.53 14.70
CA LEU A 23 0.40 13.87 13.30
C LEU A 23 1.89 14.21 13.18
N GLU A 24 2.64 13.40 12.44
CA GLU A 24 4.08 13.64 12.23
C GLU A 24 4.33 14.64 11.07
N LYS A 25 3.56 14.52 9.98
CA LYS A 25 3.71 15.34 8.78
C LYS A 25 2.43 15.41 7.96
N GLU A 26 2.15 16.59 7.41
CA GLU A 26 1.17 16.78 6.34
C GLU A 26 1.89 16.81 4.98
N TYR A 27 1.44 15.95 4.06
CA TYR A 27 1.86 15.90 2.67
C TYR A 27 0.74 16.45 1.79
N ILE A 28 1.09 17.30 0.82
CA ILE A 28 0.13 17.99 -0.05
C ILE A 28 -0.19 17.11 -1.27
N TYR A 29 0.73 16.23 -1.67
CA TYR A 29 0.63 15.45 -2.90
C TYR A 29 0.89 13.95 -2.69
N GLY A 30 0.06 13.31 -1.85
CA GLY A 30 0.11 11.87 -1.60
C GLY A 30 -0.49 11.01 -2.73
N ALA A 31 -0.20 9.71 -2.68
CA ALA A 31 -0.77 8.69 -3.55
C ALA A 31 -2.30 8.65 -3.44
N ARG A 32 -2.96 8.43 -4.57
CA ARG A 32 -4.43 8.27 -4.65
C ARG A 32 -4.81 6.79 -4.66
N GLU A 33 -6.06 6.51 -4.28
CA GLU A 33 -6.71 5.20 -4.43
C GLU A 33 -5.98 4.07 -3.71
N GLY A 34 -6.07 4.04 -2.37
CA GLY A 34 -5.67 2.91 -1.51
C GLY A 34 -4.20 2.48 -1.52
N LYS A 35 -3.38 3.12 -2.34
CA LYS A 35 -1.92 2.99 -2.37
C LYS A 35 -1.27 3.91 -1.35
N THR A 36 -0.22 3.42 -0.69
CA THR A 36 0.58 4.21 0.23
C THR A 36 1.64 5.00 -0.53
N SER A 37 1.84 6.27 -0.17
CA SER A 37 3.01 7.08 -0.57
C SER A 37 4.26 6.71 0.22
N ALA A 38 4.28 5.55 0.87
CA ALA A 38 5.38 5.08 1.70
C ALA A 38 5.85 3.69 1.28
N PHE A 39 7.15 3.45 1.37
CA PHE A 39 7.77 2.18 1.01
C PHE A 39 9.01 1.93 1.86
N ILE A 40 9.51 0.70 1.82
CA ILE A 40 10.78 0.34 2.42
C ILE A 40 11.78 0.15 1.29
N ALA A 41 12.99 0.63 1.49
CA ALA A 41 14.16 0.36 0.65
C ALA A 41 15.38 0.40 1.56
N ASN A 42 16.39 -0.44 1.34
CA ASN A 42 17.58 -0.51 2.19
C ASN A 42 17.25 -0.58 3.71
N ASN A 43 16.19 -1.30 4.10
CA ASN A 43 15.67 -1.38 5.47
C ASN A 43 15.24 -0.04 6.11
N ASN A 44 15.10 1.03 5.34
CA ASN A 44 14.61 2.33 5.82
C ASN A 44 13.21 2.61 5.27
N LEU A 45 12.38 3.30 6.06
CA LEU A 45 11.10 3.81 5.61
C LEU A 45 11.33 5.09 4.79
N TYR A 46 10.69 5.16 3.65
CA TYR A 46 10.66 6.34 2.79
C TYR A 46 9.23 6.75 2.50
N PHE A 47 9.05 8.03 2.17
CA PHE A 47 7.81 8.59 1.65
C PHE A 47 8.09 9.31 0.33
N PHE A 48 7.09 9.41 -0.54
CA PHE A 48 7.21 10.20 -1.76
C PHE A 48 5.97 11.06 -2.06
N GLU A 49 6.22 12.18 -2.72
CA GLU A 49 5.21 13.08 -3.28
C GLU A 49 5.44 13.32 -4.77
N ILE A 50 4.36 13.60 -5.50
CA ILE A 50 4.42 14.02 -6.89
C ILE A 50 3.85 15.43 -7.02
N VAL A 51 4.71 16.40 -7.31
CA VAL A 51 4.27 17.77 -7.64
C VAL A 51 3.95 17.86 -9.14
N ASN A 52 3.01 18.73 -9.49
CA ASN A 52 2.56 18.96 -10.87
C ASN A 52 1.94 17.72 -11.53
N PHE A 53 1.09 17.02 -10.78
CA PHE A 53 0.27 15.94 -11.29
C PHE A 53 -0.63 16.40 -12.44
N TYR A 54 -0.83 15.56 -13.46
CA TYR A 54 -1.60 15.87 -14.69
C TYR A 54 -1.12 17.08 -15.51
N GLN A 55 -0.09 17.81 -15.07
CA GLN A 55 0.48 18.88 -15.89
C GLN A 55 1.28 18.25 -17.01
N THR A 56 0.99 18.66 -18.24
CA THR A 56 1.71 18.16 -19.39
C THR A 56 3.13 18.73 -19.41
N LYS A 57 4.11 17.87 -19.74
CA LYS A 57 5.56 18.11 -19.88
C LYS A 57 6.40 17.62 -18.68
N THR A 58 6.10 18.06 -17.46
CA THR A 58 6.96 17.77 -16.31
C THR A 58 6.17 17.49 -15.04
N SER A 59 6.57 16.47 -14.30
CA SER A 59 6.19 16.27 -12.90
C SER A 59 7.44 16.17 -12.04
N THR A 60 7.34 16.49 -10.75
CA THR A 60 8.48 16.41 -9.82
C THR A 60 8.25 15.30 -8.82
N PHE A 61 9.18 14.35 -8.76
CA PHE A 61 9.25 13.30 -7.75
C PHE A 61 10.04 13.82 -6.55
N LEU A 62 9.42 13.86 -5.38
CA LEU A 62 10.06 14.21 -4.12
C LEU A 62 10.15 12.97 -3.25
N LEU A 63 11.36 12.64 -2.77
CA LEU A 63 11.61 11.53 -1.87
C LEU A 63 11.97 12.06 -0.48
N TYR A 64 11.36 11.49 0.55
CA TYR A 64 11.59 11.84 1.95
C TYR A 64 11.99 10.59 2.74
N ASP A 65 12.83 10.77 3.76
CA ASP A 65 13.19 9.71 4.70
C ASP A 65 12.10 9.47 5.76
N GLY A 66 12.35 8.51 6.65
CA GLY A 66 11.47 8.17 7.76
C GLY A 66 11.26 9.29 8.80
N ASN A 67 12.08 10.35 8.77
CA ASN A 67 11.95 11.54 9.61
C ASN A 67 11.35 12.73 8.83
N HIS A 68 10.75 12.46 7.66
CA HIS A 68 10.13 13.45 6.78
C HIS A 68 11.10 14.50 6.22
N GLN A 69 12.40 14.23 6.20
CA GLN A 69 13.39 15.11 5.58
C GLN A 69 13.49 14.81 4.09
N LEU A 70 13.57 15.85 3.26
CA LEU A 70 13.71 15.70 1.82
C LEU A 70 15.09 15.11 1.50
N VAL A 71 15.09 13.95 0.86
CA VAL A 71 16.29 13.23 0.41
C VAL A 71 16.59 13.55 -1.05
N LYS A 72 15.54 13.59 -1.89
CA LYS A 72 15.68 13.76 -3.34
C LYS A 72 14.55 14.60 -3.92
N SER A 73 14.88 15.38 -4.95
CA SER A 73 13.92 16.08 -5.81
C SER A 73 14.36 15.95 -7.25
N SER A 74 13.50 15.36 -8.08
CA SER A 74 13.84 15.01 -9.47
C SER A 74 12.71 15.33 -10.42
N ILE A 75 13.07 15.78 -11.61
CA ILE A 75 12.10 16.14 -12.64
C ILE A 75 11.90 14.94 -13.57
N ILE A 76 10.67 14.47 -13.65
CA ILE A 76 10.24 13.44 -14.58
C ILE A 76 9.74 14.12 -15.85
N GLN A 77 10.47 13.91 -16.95
CA GLN A 77 10.14 14.46 -18.27
C GLN A 77 9.20 13.49 -19.00
N ILE A 78 7.97 13.93 -19.23
CA ILE A 78 6.92 13.17 -19.93
C ILE A 78 6.23 14.11 -20.93
N GLU A 79 6.90 14.36 -22.05
CA GLU A 79 6.44 15.29 -23.07
C GLU A 79 5.02 14.96 -23.55
N ASN A 80 4.10 15.92 -23.49
CA ASN A 80 2.69 15.80 -23.92
C ASN A 80 1.79 14.92 -23.03
N TYR A 81 2.31 14.38 -21.93
CA TYR A 81 1.54 13.61 -20.95
C TYR A 81 1.70 14.22 -19.56
N GLY A 82 0.71 14.01 -18.69
CA GLY A 82 0.79 14.31 -17.28
C GLY A 82 0.94 13.02 -16.48
N LEU A 83 1.74 13.06 -15.41
CA LEU A 83 1.92 11.89 -14.57
C LEU A 83 0.59 11.54 -13.93
N TYR A 84 0.22 10.27 -14.01
CA TYR A 84 -1.07 9.74 -13.59
C TYR A 84 -0.95 8.89 -12.33
N ARG A 85 0.04 7.99 -12.23
CA ARG A 85 0.26 7.18 -11.03
C ARG A 85 1.73 6.77 -10.92
N VAL A 86 2.17 6.51 -9.70
CA VAL A 86 3.48 5.91 -9.38
C VAL A 86 3.25 4.64 -8.57
N TYR A 87 3.98 3.58 -8.90
CA TYR A 87 3.84 2.26 -8.29
C TYR A 87 5.18 1.59 -8.05
N LEU A 88 5.17 0.63 -7.13
CA LEU A 88 6.27 -0.30 -6.88
C LEU A 88 7.63 0.39 -6.67
N PRO A 89 7.74 1.46 -5.84
CA PRO A 89 9.04 2.03 -5.53
C PRO A 89 9.93 0.98 -4.82
N SER A 90 11.15 0.78 -5.31
CA SER A 90 12.13 -0.18 -4.77
C SER A 90 13.52 0.18 -5.26
N ASP A 91 14.54 -0.13 -4.46
CA ASP A 91 15.97 -0.01 -4.80
C ASP A 91 16.57 -1.30 -5.39
N LYS A 92 15.81 -2.40 -5.37
CA LYS A 92 16.34 -3.73 -5.72
C LYS A 92 15.41 -4.55 -6.59
N LEU A 93 14.24 -4.06 -6.96
CA LEU A 93 13.28 -4.84 -7.75
C LEU A 93 13.63 -4.86 -9.25
N PHE A 94 14.04 -3.72 -9.80
CA PHE A 94 14.18 -3.56 -11.25
C PHE A 94 15.62 -3.73 -11.74
N ASN A 95 16.60 -3.40 -10.90
CA ASN A 95 18.02 -3.61 -11.17
C ASN A 95 18.79 -3.87 -9.84
N ASP A 96 20.13 -3.89 -9.89
CA ASP A 96 21.00 -4.16 -8.75
C ASP A 96 21.69 -2.91 -8.15
N ASP A 97 21.45 -1.71 -8.71
CA ASP A 97 22.02 -0.46 -8.20
C ASP A 97 21.28 0.01 -6.92
N SER A 98 21.68 1.16 -6.34
CA SER A 98 21.12 1.61 -5.05
C SER A 98 20.08 2.71 -5.19
N LEU A 99 19.74 3.11 -6.41
CA LEU A 99 18.77 4.16 -6.68
C LEU A 99 17.37 3.60 -6.48
N ILE A 100 16.46 4.44 -5.99
CA ILE A 100 15.05 4.06 -5.98
C ILE A 100 14.52 4.06 -7.42
N GLU A 101 14.02 2.95 -7.91
CA GLU A 101 13.20 2.89 -9.13
C GLU A 101 11.72 2.75 -8.82
N PHE A 102 10.90 3.18 -9.76
CA PHE A 102 9.46 3.07 -9.68
C PHE A 102 8.84 2.99 -11.08
N ILE A 103 7.64 2.42 -11.14
CA ILE A 103 6.81 2.47 -12.34
C ILE A 103 6.00 3.75 -12.31
N ALA A 104 6.03 4.49 -13.41
CA ALA A 104 5.23 5.69 -13.61
C ALA A 104 4.26 5.46 -14.77
N THR A 105 2.99 5.78 -14.57
CA THR A 105 2.02 5.89 -15.67
C THR A 105 1.69 7.33 -15.94
N TYR A 106 1.45 7.66 -17.21
CA TYR A 106 1.18 9.02 -17.65
C TYR A 106 0.12 9.03 -18.75
N LYS A 107 -0.72 10.06 -18.73
CA LYS A 107 -1.90 10.21 -19.61
C LYS A 107 -1.86 11.54 -20.36
N PRO A 108 -2.36 11.60 -21.61
CA PRO A 108 -2.49 12.86 -22.32
C PRO A 108 -3.58 13.70 -21.65
N THR A 109 -3.59 15.01 -21.89
CA THR A 109 -4.69 15.88 -21.42
C THR A 109 -6.03 15.49 -22.03
N THR A 110 -6.00 14.89 -23.22
CA THR A 110 -7.17 14.49 -24.00
C THR A 110 -6.99 13.07 -24.51
N GLY A 111 -7.94 12.18 -24.20
CA GLY A 111 -7.93 10.76 -24.59
C GLY A 111 -7.54 9.82 -23.44
N ASP A 112 -7.69 8.52 -23.68
CA ASP A 112 -7.55 7.48 -22.65
C ASP A 112 -6.29 6.63 -22.78
N ASN A 113 -5.32 7.06 -23.61
CA ASN A 113 -4.09 6.31 -23.80
C ASN A 113 -3.17 6.46 -22.57
N THR A 114 -3.12 5.44 -21.72
CA THR A 114 -2.16 5.38 -20.60
C THR A 114 -0.85 4.81 -21.09
N LEU A 115 0.23 5.57 -20.96
CA LEU A 115 1.58 5.08 -21.17
C LEU A 115 2.23 4.73 -19.83
N MET A 116 3.22 3.85 -19.88
CA MET A 116 3.92 3.33 -18.71
C MET A 116 5.42 3.21 -18.96
N ALA A 117 6.23 3.56 -17.96
CA ALA A 117 7.66 3.36 -18.00
C ALA A 117 8.23 3.18 -16.58
N ILE A 118 9.44 2.64 -16.50
CA ILE A 118 10.24 2.55 -15.28
C ILE A 118 11.20 3.74 -15.26
N PHE A 119 11.22 4.46 -14.14
CA PHE A 119 12.14 5.56 -13.87
C PHE A 119 12.95 5.28 -12.62
N ASN A 120 14.14 5.87 -12.52
CA ASN A 120 14.85 5.98 -11.25
C ASN A 120 14.56 7.33 -10.56
N GLU A 121 15.05 7.46 -9.33
CA GLU A 121 14.91 8.66 -8.51
C GLU A 121 15.72 9.85 -9.02
N ASP A 122 16.56 9.70 -10.05
CA ASP A 122 17.19 10.82 -10.76
C ASP A 122 16.30 11.38 -11.88
N GLY A 123 15.16 10.71 -12.15
CA GLY A 123 14.24 11.06 -13.22
C GLY A 123 14.64 10.52 -14.59
N GLU A 124 15.63 9.63 -14.64
CA GLU A 124 16.01 8.91 -15.85
C GLU A 124 14.98 7.81 -16.17
N LYS A 125 14.56 7.75 -17.43
CA LYS A 125 13.71 6.66 -17.92
C LYS A 125 14.57 5.44 -18.22
N LEU A 126 14.48 4.41 -17.38
CA LEU A 126 15.24 3.17 -17.52
C LEU A 126 14.64 2.24 -18.57
N PHE A 127 13.31 2.17 -18.64
CA PHE A 127 12.63 1.25 -19.54
C PHE A 127 11.25 1.75 -19.95
N ASP A 128 10.93 1.66 -21.24
CA ASP A 128 9.61 2.00 -21.78
C ASP A 128 8.74 0.75 -21.84
N LEU A 129 7.61 0.76 -21.14
CA LEU A 129 6.67 -0.37 -21.10
C LEU A 129 5.58 -0.22 -22.17
N GLY A 130 5.38 0.97 -22.74
CA GLY A 130 4.37 1.23 -23.76
C GLY A 130 2.99 1.54 -23.18
N SER A 131 1.93 1.22 -23.95
CA SER A 131 0.55 1.53 -23.58
C SER A 131 -0.03 0.47 -22.64
N HIS A 132 0.05 0.73 -21.34
CA HIS A 132 -0.44 -0.16 -20.28
C HIS A 132 -1.13 0.62 -19.17
N ASN A 133 -2.19 0.03 -18.61
CA ASN A 133 -3.04 0.67 -17.61
C ASN A 133 -2.65 0.29 -16.18
N PHE A 134 -2.10 -0.90 -16.00
CA PHE A 134 -1.82 -1.47 -14.69
C PHE A 134 -0.59 -2.38 -14.72
N ALA A 135 0.15 -2.40 -13.62
CA ALA A 135 1.29 -3.26 -13.42
C ALA A 135 1.25 -3.90 -12.02
N THR A 136 1.66 -5.16 -11.96
CA THR A 136 1.87 -5.92 -10.72
C THR A 136 3.12 -6.76 -10.86
N TYR A 137 3.60 -7.33 -9.76
CA TYR A 137 4.69 -8.28 -9.79
C TYR A 137 4.29 -9.58 -9.10
N ILE A 138 4.91 -10.68 -9.52
CA ILE A 138 4.81 -11.97 -8.86
C ILE A 138 6.20 -12.48 -8.50
N LYS A 139 6.26 -13.20 -7.37
CA LYS A 139 7.44 -13.97 -6.97
C LYS A 139 7.24 -15.41 -7.36
N THR A 140 8.17 -15.96 -8.14
CA THR A 140 8.15 -17.34 -8.62
C THR A 140 8.62 -18.31 -7.53
N PRO A 141 8.32 -19.62 -7.63
CA PRO A 141 8.85 -20.63 -6.71
C PRO A 141 10.39 -20.70 -6.67
N SER A 142 11.08 -20.25 -7.73
CA SER A 142 12.55 -20.15 -7.79
C SER A 142 13.09 -18.87 -7.17
N ASN A 143 12.28 -18.11 -6.42
CA ASN A 143 12.65 -16.85 -5.77
C ASN A 143 13.07 -15.74 -6.76
N GLN A 144 12.61 -15.82 -8.00
CA GLN A 144 12.78 -14.77 -9.03
C GLN A 144 11.49 -13.96 -9.18
N TYR A 145 11.59 -12.72 -9.65
CA TYR A 145 10.43 -11.85 -9.81
C TYR A 145 10.05 -11.70 -11.30
N LYS A 146 8.75 -11.57 -11.55
CA LYS A 146 8.21 -11.23 -12.87
C LYS A 146 7.33 -10.00 -12.75
N LEU A 147 7.49 -9.05 -13.66
CA LEU A 147 6.58 -7.92 -13.83
C LEU A 147 5.50 -8.31 -14.82
N LEU A 148 4.24 -8.05 -14.46
CA LEU A 148 3.07 -8.24 -15.30
C LEU A 148 2.50 -6.85 -15.61
N THR A 149 2.40 -6.49 -16.89
CA THR A 149 1.74 -5.24 -17.31
C THR A 149 0.52 -5.55 -18.16
N HIS A 150 -0.57 -4.82 -17.94
CA HIS A 150 -1.85 -5.07 -18.59
C HIS A 150 -2.21 -3.94 -19.56
N TYR A 151 -2.60 -4.32 -20.77
CA TYR A 151 -3.02 -3.39 -21.82
C TYR A 151 -4.43 -3.74 -22.30
N ILE A 152 -5.08 -2.75 -22.93
CA ILE A 152 -6.40 -2.91 -23.53
C ILE A 152 -6.23 -2.61 -25.02
N ASP A 153 -6.24 -3.65 -25.85
CA ASP A 153 -6.17 -3.57 -27.31
C ASP A 153 -7.01 -4.70 -27.91
N ASP A 154 -8.21 -4.38 -28.40
CA ASP A 154 -9.25 -5.33 -28.82
C ASP A 154 -9.56 -6.49 -27.83
N GLY A 155 -9.21 -6.30 -26.54
CA GLY A 155 -9.31 -7.28 -25.46
C GLY A 155 -8.45 -6.89 -24.25
N TYR A 156 -8.37 -7.75 -23.23
CA TYR A 156 -7.48 -7.59 -22.07
C TYR A 156 -6.22 -8.43 -22.27
N GLY A 157 -5.11 -7.77 -22.62
CA GLY A 157 -3.82 -8.40 -22.83
C GLY A 157 -2.86 -8.20 -21.66
N MET A 158 -1.78 -8.99 -21.62
CA MET A 158 -0.75 -8.91 -20.59
C MET A 158 0.65 -9.22 -21.16
N ASN A 159 1.64 -8.41 -20.79
CA ASN A 159 3.05 -8.71 -21.00
C ASN A 159 3.68 -9.20 -19.70
N VAL A 160 4.66 -10.11 -19.82
CA VAL A 160 5.41 -10.65 -18.68
C VAL A 160 6.90 -10.41 -18.90
N TYR A 161 7.53 -9.69 -17.96
CA TYR A 161 8.95 -9.38 -17.98
C TYR A 161 9.67 -10.10 -16.85
N SER A 162 10.92 -10.50 -17.09
CA SER A 162 11.79 -10.96 -16.00
C SER A 162 12.37 -9.76 -15.29
N LEU A 163 12.30 -9.76 -13.97
CA LEU A 163 12.96 -8.76 -13.13
C LEU A 163 14.25 -9.38 -12.57
N PRO A 164 15.41 -8.71 -12.74
CA PRO A 164 16.69 -9.23 -12.26
C PRO A 164 16.84 -9.13 -10.74
N GLY A 165 16.06 -8.24 -10.13
CA GLY A 165 16.18 -7.85 -8.75
C GLY A 165 15.64 -8.84 -7.72
N SER A 166 15.70 -8.42 -6.45
CA SER A 166 15.18 -9.13 -5.30
C SER A 166 14.57 -8.19 -4.27
N LEU A 167 13.66 -8.69 -3.44
CA LEU A 167 13.07 -7.93 -2.34
C LEU A 167 13.33 -8.65 -1.01
N THR A 168 13.58 -7.88 0.03
CA THR A 168 13.49 -8.36 1.41
C THR A 168 12.02 -8.65 1.78
N SER A 169 11.80 -9.41 2.86
CA SER A 169 10.44 -9.72 3.31
C SER A 169 9.63 -8.47 3.67
N SER A 170 10.26 -7.44 4.24
CA SER A 170 9.60 -6.20 4.62
C SER A 170 9.20 -5.36 3.40
N GLU A 171 10.05 -5.33 2.36
CA GLU A 171 9.75 -4.67 1.10
C GLU A 171 8.62 -5.38 0.35
N GLU A 172 8.64 -6.72 0.34
CA GLU A 172 7.53 -7.48 -0.22
C GLU A 172 6.20 -7.19 0.48
N GLU A 173 6.19 -7.14 1.82
CA GLU A 173 4.98 -6.91 2.59
C GLU A 173 4.35 -5.55 2.29
N ILE A 174 5.16 -4.48 2.23
CA ILE A 174 4.64 -3.13 1.97
C ILE A 174 4.22 -2.96 0.52
N LEU A 175 4.93 -3.58 -0.43
CA LEU A 175 4.60 -3.53 -1.86
C LEU A 175 3.41 -4.42 -2.24
N LYS A 176 3.15 -5.50 -1.49
CA LYS A 176 1.98 -6.38 -1.66
C LYS A 176 0.67 -5.77 -1.16
N LYS A 177 0.67 -4.56 -0.58
CA LYS A 177 -0.56 -3.87 -0.14
C LYS A 177 -1.41 -3.42 -1.35
N ALA A 178 -2.01 -4.39 -2.01
CA ALA A 178 -3.29 -4.26 -2.69
C ALA A 178 -4.38 -4.48 -1.64
N GLU A 179 -4.82 -3.35 -1.07
CA GLU A 179 -6.16 -3.04 -0.57
C GLU A 179 -7.04 -4.23 -0.17
N CYS A 180 -6.85 -4.74 1.05
CA CYS A 180 -7.91 -5.38 1.81
C CYS A 180 -7.82 -4.85 3.25
N ILE A 181 -8.70 -3.92 3.62
CA ILE A 181 -8.64 -3.22 4.91
C ILE A 181 -9.94 -3.44 5.64
N ALA A 182 -9.86 -3.78 6.92
CA ALA A 182 -11.01 -3.96 7.79
C ALA A 182 -11.10 -2.83 8.82
N PHE A 183 -12.24 -2.14 8.90
CA PHE A 183 -12.48 -1.05 9.84
C PHE A 183 -13.96 -0.97 10.31
N PRO A 184 -14.25 -0.51 11.53
CA PRO A 184 -13.31 -0.15 12.58
C PRO A 184 -12.64 -1.40 13.18
N ASN A 185 -11.35 -1.32 13.49
CA ASN A 185 -10.63 -2.40 14.16
C ASN A 185 -9.99 -1.86 15.45
N PRO A 186 -10.42 -2.29 16.66
CA PRO A 186 -11.37 -3.37 16.91
C PRO A 186 -12.84 -3.05 16.61
N ALA A 187 -13.58 -4.03 16.12
CA ALA A 187 -15.01 -3.96 15.83
C ALA A 187 -15.86 -4.42 17.02
N LYS A 188 -17.12 -3.96 17.05
CA LYS A 188 -18.13 -4.36 18.04
C LYS A 188 -19.32 -4.99 17.32
N GLU A 189 -20.17 -4.15 16.71
CA GLU A 189 -21.41 -4.59 16.06
C GLU A 189 -21.24 -4.86 14.57
N TYR A 190 -20.28 -4.19 13.94
CA TYR A 190 -19.98 -4.37 12.52
C TYR A 190 -18.51 -4.13 12.21
N ILE A 191 -18.07 -4.73 11.12
CA ILE A 191 -16.79 -4.46 10.45
C ILE A 191 -17.07 -4.22 8.96
N ASN A 192 -16.45 -3.22 8.38
CA ASN A 192 -16.39 -3.00 6.94
C ASN A 192 -15.08 -3.58 6.44
N ILE A 193 -15.14 -4.40 5.40
CA ILE A 193 -13.98 -4.94 4.71
C ILE A 193 -13.98 -4.30 3.32
N GLN A 194 -13.05 -3.38 3.10
CA GLN A 194 -12.81 -2.73 1.81
C GLN A 194 -11.78 -3.53 1.02
N PHE A 195 -12.04 -3.75 -0.27
CA PHE A 195 -11.21 -4.54 -1.17
C PHE A 195 -11.22 -3.96 -2.58
N GLU A 196 -10.33 -4.43 -3.46
CA GLU A 196 -10.30 -3.98 -4.85
C GLU A 196 -11.60 -4.32 -5.60
N ARG A 197 -12.15 -3.36 -6.36
CA ARG A 197 -13.36 -3.57 -7.18
C ARG A 197 -13.08 -4.59 -8.29
N GLY A 198 -14.10 -5.33 -8.71
CA GLY A 198 -14.00 -6.28 -9.81
C GLY A 198 -13.63 -7.70 -9.38
N ILE A 199 -13.41 -7.93 -8.08
CA ILE A 199 -13.21 -9.27 -7.54
C ILE A 199 -14.54 -10.02 -7.53
N SER A 200 -14.62 -11.08 -8.33
CA SER A 200 -15.69 -12.08 -8.27
C SER A 200 -15.18 -13.27 -7.46
N SER A 201 -15.35 -13.23 -6.13
CA SER A 201 -14.83 -14.25 -5.23
C SER A 201 -15.73 -14.43 -4.00
N GLN A 202 -15.40 -15.40 -3.15
CA GLN A 202 -15.99 -15.58 -1.83
C GLN A 202 -15.16 -14.83 -0.78
N LEU A 203 -15.85 -14.12 0.12
CA LEU A 203 -15.34 -13.69 1.41
C LEU A 203 -15.48 -14.83 2.40
N ILE A 204 -14.35 -15.22 3.01
CA ILE A 204 -14.28 -16.23 4.06
C ILE A 204 -13.68 -15.56 5.30
N VAL A 205 -14.34 -15.68 6.44
CA VAL A 205 -13.83 -15.22 7.74
C VAL A 205 -13.65 -16.43 8.65
N THR A 206 -12.49 -16.52 9.27
CA THR A 206 -12.09 -17.60 10.17
C THR A 206 -11.69 -17.07 11.54
N ASP A 207 -11.92 -17.87 12.58
CA ASP A 207 -11.35 -17.63 13.91
C ASP A 207 -9.86 -18.05 13.98
N ILE A 208 -9.20 -17.80 15.12
CA ILE A 208 -7.79 -18.18 15.32
C ILE A 208 -7.50 -19.69 15.24
N LYS A 209 -8.52 -20.54 15.34
CA LYS A 209 -8.41 -22.00 15.22
C LYS A 209 -8.62 -22.46 13.78
N GLY A 210 -8.96 -21.54 12.87
CA GLY A 210 -9.26 -21.83 11.47
C GLY A 210 -10.71 -22.24 11.22
N ASN A 211 -11.60 -22.12 12.20
CA ASN A 211 -13.02 -22.40 11.98
C ASN A 211 -13.63 -21.27 11.16
N VAL A 212 -14.37 -21.60 10.10
CA VAL A 212 -15.10 -20.61 9.31
C VAL A 212 -16.30 -20.11 10.11
N VAL A 213 -16.33 -18.80 10.35
CA VAL A 213 -17.40 -18.10 11.09
C VAL A 213 -18.33 -17.30 10.17
N LYS A 214 -17.88 -16.98 8.96
CA LYS A 214 -18.70 -16.31 7.95
C LYS A 214 -18.21 -16.64 6.55
N GLU A 215 -19.17 -16.89 5.66
CA GLU A 215 -18.95 -16.93 4.22
C GLU A 215 -19.96 -16.05 3.51
N GLN A 216 -19.52 -15.35 2.46
CA GLN A 216 -20.38 -14.52 1.64
C GLN A 216 -19.79 -14.38 0.23
N ASN A 217 -20.62 -14.54 -0.80
CA ASN A 217 -20.20 -14.24 -2.18
C ASN A 217 -20.09 -12.73 -2.39
N ILE A 218 -19.02 -12.31 -3.05
CA ILE A 218 -18.75 -10.92 -3.39
C ILE A 218 -19.21 -10.63 -4.81
N ASN A 219 -19.97 -9.55 -4.97
CA ASN A 219 -20.34 -9.05 -6.29
C ASN A 219 -19.17 -8.22 -6.84
N PRO A 220 -18.70 -8.45 -8.08
CA PRO A 220 -17.61 -7.67 -8.66
C PRO A 220 -17.92 -6.16 -8.79
N ALA A 221 -19.20 -5.76 -8.73
CA ALA A 221 -19.62 -4.36 -8.77
C ALA A 221 -19.35 -3.59 -7.47
N ILE A 222 -19.13 -4.26 -6.35
CA ILE A 222 -18.83 -3.65 -5.04
C ILE A 222 -17.33 -3.72 -4.72
N ASN A 223 -16.89 -2.87 -3.80
CA ASN A 223 -15.52 -2.80 -3.30
C ASN A 223 -15.48 -2.69 -1.76
N GLU A 224 -16.62 -2.93 -1.10
CA GLU A 224 -16.75 -2.95 0.35
C GLU A 224 -17.85 -3.93 0.75
N VAL A 225 -17.62 -4.70 1.81
CA VAL A 225 -18.65 -5.49 2.49
C VAL A 225 -18.73 -5.10 3.95
N ARG A 226 -19.94 -4.79 4.41
CA ARG A 226 -20.25 -4.63 5.84
C ARG A 226 -20.76 -5.94 6.41
N LEU A 227 -20.04 -6.48 7.40
CA LEU A 227 -20.43 -7.65 8.16
C LEU A 227 -20.98 -7.24 9.52
N ASN A 228 -22.08 -7.88 9.95
CA ASN A 228 -22.53 -7.82 11.33
C ASN A 228 -21.69 -8.80 12.18
N THR A 229 -21.06 -8.29 13.23
CA THR A 229 -20.15 -9.02 14.11
C THR A 229 -20.70 -9.18 15.52
N SER A 230 -21.94 -8.77 15.79
CA SER A 230 -22.53 -8.82 17.14
C SER A 230 -22.60 -10.23 17.74
N ASN A 231 -22.58 -11.26 16.89
CA ASN A 231 -22.59 -12.67 17.30
C ASN A 231 -21.19 -13.30 17.32
N PHE A 232 -20.14 -12.53 17.03
CA PHE A 232 -18.77 -13.04 17.04
C PHE A 232 -18.24 -12.96 18.47
N THR A 233 -17.54 -13.99 18.91
CA THR A 233 -16.85 -13.97 20.20
C THR A 233 -15.68 -13.00 20.16
N SER A 234 -15.38 -12.31 21.26
CA SER A 234 -14.19 -11.47 21.37
C SER A 234 -12.93 -12.24 21.00
N GLY A 235 -12.08 -11.67 20.14
CA GLY A 235 -10.92 -12.38 19.61
C GLY A 235 -10.42 -11.85 18.27
N LEU A 236 -9.36 -12.48 17.76
CA LEU A 236 -8.77 -12.20 16.47
C LEU A 236 -9.45 -13.04 15.38
N TYR A 237 -9.74 -12.42 14.25
CA TYR A 237 -10.31 -13.05 13.06
C TYR A 237 -9.45 -12.78 11.84
N ILE A 238 -9.36 -13.77 10.95
CA ILE A 238 -8.68 -13.67 9.67
C ILE A 238 -9.74 -13.72 8.59
N TYR A 239 -9.69 -12.79 7.63
CA TYR A 239 -10.58 -12.79 6.48
C TYR A 239 -9.79 -12.92 5.18
N GLN A 240 -10.44 -13.49 4.18
CA GLN A 240 -9.88 -13.71 2.85
C GLN A 240 -10.94 -13.41 1.79
N ILE A 241 -10.57 -12.68 0.73
CA ILE A 241 -11.36 -12.45 -0.47
C ILE A 241 -10.46 -12.74 -1.68
N GLY A 242 -10.62 -13.90 -2.30
CA GLY A 242 -9.71 -14.35 -3.36
C GLY A 242 -8.30 -14.54 -2.78
N ASP A 243 -7.30 -13.89 -3.37
CA ASP A 243 -5.92 -13.89 -2.86
C ASP A 243 -5.66 -12.81 -1.79
N GLN A 244 -6.60 -11.88 -1.60
CA GLN A 244 -6.47 -10.83 -0.61
C GLN A 244 -6.82 -11.36 0.78
N LYS A 245 -5.98 -11.03 1.78
CA LYS A 245 -6.16 -11.47 3.17
C LYS A 245 -5.94 -10.31 4.12
N GLY A 246 -6.64 -10.36 5.25
CA GLY A 246 -6.41 -9.42 6.35
C GLY A 246 -6.90 -9.99 7.67
N LYS A 247 -6.83 -9.16 8.71
CA LYS A 247 -7.27 -9.52 10.06
C LYS A 247 -8.01 -8.37 10.75
N PHE A 248 -8.93 -8.70 11.64
CA PHE A 248 -9.58 -7.74 12.54
C PHE A 248 -9.80 -8.35 13.93
N ILE A 249 -10.02 -7.49 14.91
CA ILE A 249 -10.23 -7.87 16.31
C ILE A 249 -11.68 -7.52 16.68
N ILE A 250 -12.38 -8.43 17.35
CA ILE A 250 -13.66 -8.18 18.02
C ILE A 250 -13.42 -7.95 19.51
N LYS A 251 -14.03 -6.90 20.06
CA LYS A 251 -14.04 -6.61 21.50
C LYS A 251 -15.21 -7.31 22.20
#